data_AF-A0A7Y5VP04-F1
#
_entry.id   AF-A0A7Y5VP04-F1
#
_cell.length_a   1.000
_cell.length_b   1.000
_cell.length_c   1.000
_cell.angle_alpha   90.00
_cell.angle_beta   90.00
_cell.angle_gamma   90.00
#
_symmetry.space_group_name_H-M   'P 1'
#
loop_
_entity.id
_entity.type
_entity.pdbx_description
1 polymer ?
#
loop_
_entity_poly.entity_id
_entity_poly.type
_entity_poly.pdbx_seq_one_letter_code
_entity_poly.pdbx_strand_id
1 'polypeptide(L)'
;MTGRSSMRAFLWTSLLLVLMASAPVVHASESAAPEQAVAAKVRYYKVSIGGQQLAGVKDERLPRADGGLEVKNSMRLKMTRDDSSAFAMEVDTTEIYDAARNFVSKTTVTREGGQNTTQTETVKDGKFEYMHNSPGSSGTQTFELPKDFGNEYKLFPEMLAEFEKEKKAVKRSFSAFSDQQQQFVKASFELTGVSQHRHGEQTLDVYDVALTRGDGVNMTGKVDKDNMMVTGTIMGMMQLEWVDEPPFDFEGKGANIDSTYDVACAIKDWRELESMSLTLTLKNDADETPLLADNHYHKVTRKDGRYELELKPTRLPDTFRPLMLPMNAPDEVAPFLKATPNCQSDHEDIKKQAKDIVGDKTNSLDAARAIVDWVGKHFNRVSAGSRGNASALEALKSKDGDCSEHAALTVALARASGIPARTVAGMEYVYHKNKAIVGFHAWAEVYVGQWVAVDATIPETGTSARYIFFGYTEPGHDGGESKITRCMGGMDVEVTRYKCFGKDVVAPPIEQPAKKAANKKKATKK
;
A
#
# COMPACT_ATOMS: atom_id res chain seq x y z
N MET A 1 -12.37 -13.15 33.88
CA MET A 1 -10.99 -13.04 33.38
C MET A 1 -11.03 -12.22 32.10
N THR A 2 -10.73 -10.93 32.20
CA THR A 2 -10.87 -9.93 31.13
C THR A 2 -9.55 -9.84 30.35
N GLY A 3 -9.51 -10.41 29.15
CA GLY A 3 -8.35 -10.37 28.26
C GLY A 3 -8.06 -8.95 27.79
N ARG A 4 -6.81 -8.51 27.99
CA ARG A 4 -6.22 -7.34 27.36
C ARG A 4 -6.08 -7.64 25.85
N SER A 5 -6.93 -7.05 25.00
CA SER A 5 -6.59 -6.89 23.58
C SER A 5 -5.91 -5.52 23.40
N SER A 6 -4.62 -5.55 23.07
CA SER A 6 -3.88 -4.39 22.58
C SER A 6 -4.44 -4.04 21.22
N MET A 7 -4.92 -2.80 21.09
CA MET A 7 -5.38 -2.22 19.84
C MET A 7 -4.13 -1.76 19.10
N ARG A 8 -3.42 -2.71 18.47
CA ARG A 8 -2.26 -2.45 17.63
C ARG A 8 -2.30 -3.40 16.44
N ALA A 9 -1.91 -2.86 15.30
CA ALA A 9 -1.90 -3.44 13.97
C ALA A 9 -3.24 -3.49 13.22
N PHE A 10 -3.39 -2.49 12.34
CA PHE A 10 -4.23 -2.46 11.15
C PHE A 10 -3.36 -2.63 9.90
N LEU A 11 -3.82 -3.50 8.99
CA LEU A 11 -3.27 -3.97 7.71
C LEU A 11 -1.75 -4.10 7.48
N TRP A 12 -1.40 -5.26 6.94
CA TRP A 12 -0.03 -5.68 6.65
C TRP A 12 0.16 -6.22 5.23
N THR A 13 -0.92 -6.68 4.61
CA THR A 13 -0.95 -7.41 3.33
C THR A 13 -0.51 -6.56 2.15
N SER A 14 -1.00 -5.32 2.06
CA SER A 14 -0.69 -4.41 0.95
C SER A 14 0.73 -3.84 1.01
N LEU A 15 1.32 -3.74 2.22
CA LEU A 15 2.70 -3.29 2.42
C LEU A 15 3.71 -4.24 1.77
N LEU A 16 3.34 -5.52 1.67
CA LEU A 16 4.25 -6.61 1.32
C LEU A 16 4.32 -6.89 -0.17
N LEU A 17 3.23 -6.66 -0.90
CA LEU A 17 3.23 -6.70 -2.37
C LEU A 17 4.15 -5.64 -2.96
N VAL A 18 4.30 -4.49 -2.29
CA VAL A 18 5.13 -3.38 -2.78
C VAL A 18 6.64 -3.72 -2.79
N LEU A 19 7.10 -4.57 -1.87
CA LEU A 19 8.52 -4.96 -1.79
C LEU A 19 9.06 -5.61 -3.09
N MET A 20 8.17 -6.20 -3.88
CA MET A 20 8.47 -6.92 -5.13
C MET A 20 8.31 -6.06 -6.39
N ALA A 21 7.75 -4.86 -6.22
CA ALA A 21 7.65 -3.90 -7.30
C ALA A 21 8.85 -2.94 -7.33
N SER A 22 9.83 -3.13 -6.44
CA SER A 22 10.97 -2.23 -6.21
C SER A 22 12.30 -2.91 -5.89
N ALA A 23 12.47 -4.22 -6.12
CA ALA A 23 13.82 -4.80 -6.01
C ALA A 23 14.66 -4.27 -7.21
N PRO A 24 15.77 -3.53 -7.01
CA PRO A 24 16.59 -3.07 -8.13
C PRO A 24 17.37 -4.25 -8.69
N VAL A 25 17.31 -4.47 -10.00
CA VAL A 25 18.00 -5.63 -10.58
C VAL A 25 18.74 -5.38 -11.91
N VAL A 26 19.72 -6.25 -12.29
CA VAL A 26 20.90 -5.90 -13.15
C VAL A 26 21.69 -6.99 -13.88
N HIS A 27 22.52 -6.55 -14.84
CA HIS A 27 23.85 -7.16 -15.12
C HIS A 27 24.94 -6.23 -15.72
N ALA A 28 26.18 -6.73 -15.65
CA ALA A 28 27.47 -6.13 -16.01
C ALA A 28 27.68 -5.73 -17.49
N SER A 29 28.63 -4.82 -17.73
CA SER A 29 29.24 -4.56 -19.04
C SER A 29 30.45 -5.47 -19.29
N GLU A 30 30.62 -5.93 -20.53
CA GLU A 30 31.88 -5.72 -21.24
C GLU A 30 31.67 -5.85 -22.76
N SER A 31 32.36 -5.00 -23.50
CA SER A 31 32.39 -5.02 -24.96
C SER A 31 33.02 -6.31 -25.48
N ALA A 32 32.43 -6.83 -26.57
CA ALA A 32 32.82 -7.97 -27.38
C ALA A 32 32.45 -9.36 -26.83
N ALA A 33 31.49 -10.01 -27.50
CA ALA A 33 31.30 -11.46 -27.45
C ALA A 33 32.39 -12.17 -28.28
N PRO A 34 32.68 -13.48 -28.08
CA PRO A 34 31.92 -14.48 -27.30
C PRO A 34 32.74 -15.32 -26.31
N GLU A 35 32.04 -16.18 -25.56
CA GLU A 35 32.54 -17.40 -24.88
C GLU A 35 33.25 -17.25 -23.52
N GLN A 36 32.58 -16.65 -22.53
CA GLN A 36 32.71 -17.04 -21.12
C GLN A 36 31.36 -16.82 -20.43
N ALA A 37 30.80 -17.88 -19.83
CA ALA A 37 29.54 -17.79 -19.09
C ALA A 37 29.72 -16.78 -17.95
N VAL A 38 29.10 -15.60 -18.07
CA VAL A 38 29.05 -14.63 -16.97
C VAL A 38 28.39 -15.34 -15.79
N ALA A 39 29.11 -15.43 -14.67
CA ALA A 39 28.66 -16.21 -13.52
C ALA A 39 27.37 -15.62 -12.94
N ALA A 40 26.47 -16.50 -12.50
CA ALA A 40 25.29 -16.09 -11.74
C ALA A 40 25.70 -15.23 -10.54
N LYS A 41 25.02 -14.10 -10.34
CA LYS A 41 25.21 -13.25 -9.16
C LYS A 41 24.08 -13.50 -8.18
N VAL A 42 24.42 -13.76 -6.93
CA VAL A 42 23.46 -13.97 -5.85
C VAL A 42 23.77 -12.99 -4.73
N ARG A 43 22.76 -12.28 -4.24
CA ARG A 43 22.83 -11.53 -2.99
C ARG A 43 21.70 -11.92 -2.06
N TYR A 44 22.01 -11.82 -0.77
CA TYR A 44 21.03 -11.92 0.29
C TYR A 44 20.86 -10.56 0.95
N TYR A 45 19.61 -10.23 1.28
CA TYR A 45 19.31 -8.99 1.95
C TYR A 45 18.49 -9.24 3.20
N LYS A 46 18.94 -8.61 4.28
CA LYS A 46 18.15 -8.44 5.48
C LYS A 46 17.25 -7.23 5.27
N VAL A 47 15.94 -7.43 5.46
CA VAL A 47 14.95 -6.35 5.51
C VAL A 47 14.60 -6.11 6.97
N SER A 48 14.73 -4.87 7.43
CA SER A 48 14.41 -4.50 8.81
C SER A 48 13.58 -3.22 8.91
N ILE A 49 12.81 -3.10 9.97
CA ILE A 49 12.15 -1.86 10.38
C ILE A 49 12.48 -1.61 11.85
N GLY A 50 12.92 -0.39 12.18
CA GLY A 50 13.30 -0.03 13.55
C GLY A 50 14.43 -0.91 14.11
N GLY A 51 15.29 -1.45 13.23
CA GLY A 51 16.38 -2.37 13.59
C GLY A 51 15.96 -3.84 13.81
N GLN A 52 14.66 -4.15 13.73
CA GLN A 52 14.16 -5.52 13.84
C GLN A 52 13.99 -6.14 12.45
N GLN A 53 14.51 -7.35 12.26
CA GLN A 53 14.39 -8.09 11.00
C GLN A 53 12.95 -8.53 10.76
N LEU A 54 12.48 -8.33 9.53
CA LEU A 54 11.13 -8.66 9.10
C LEU A 54 11.11 -9.61 7.93
N ALA A 55 12.07 -9.47 7.03
CA ALA A 55 12.20 -10.34 5.89
C ALA A 55 13.66 -10.63 5.56
N GLY A 56 13.84 -11.77 4.91
CA GLY A 56 15.01 -12.03 4.10
C GLY A 56 14.62 -11.98 2.63
N VAL A 57 15.53 -11.51 1.79
CA VAL A 57 15.40 -11.54 0.34
C VAL A 57 16.62 -12.24 -0.23
N LYS A 58 16.42 -13.10 -1.23
CA LYS A 58 17.45 -13.62 -2.11
C LYS A 58 17.20 -13.05 -3.50
N ASP A 59 18.21 -12.42 -4.09
CA ASP A 59 18.21 -11.85 -5.43
C ASP A 59 19.25 -12.58 -6.27
N GLU A 60 18.80 -13.22 -7.34
CA GLU A 60 19.63 -13.98 -8.27
C GLU A 60 19.52 -13.39 -9.67
N ARG A 61 20.66 -13.08 -10.28
CA ARG A 61 20.76 -12.69 -11.69
C ARG A 61 21.48 -13.75 -12.47
N LEU A 62 20.75 -14.33 -13.42
CA LEU A 62 21.14 -15.48 -14.22
C LEU A 62 21.23 -15.04 -15.68
N PRO A 63 22.45 -14.88 -16.23
CA PRO A 63 22.64 -14.69 -17.66
C PRO A 63 22.05 -15.85 -18.44
N ARG A 64 21.36 -15.55 -19.53
CA ARG A 64 20.74 -16.55 -20.40
C ARG A 64 21.61 -16.80 -21.63
N ALA A 65 21.50 -18.01 -22.20
CA ALA A 65 22.27 -18.42 -23.37
C ALA A 65 21.99 -17.55 -24.63
N ASP A 66 20.82 -16.90 -24.69
CA ASP A 66 20.43 -15.97 -25.75
C ASP A 66 20.91 -14.52 -25.52
N GLY A 67 21.77 -14.29 -24.52
CA GLY A 67 22.23 -12.97 -24.10
C GLY A 67 21.24 -12.21 -23.22
N GLY A 68 20.05 -12.77 -23.00
CA GLY A 68 19.05 -12.25 -22.10
C GLY A 68 19.43 -12.37 -20.62
N LEU A 69 18.52 -11.94 -19.76
CA LEU A 69 18.67 -11.99 -18.32
C LEU A 69 17.43 -12.63 -17.68
N GLU A 70 17.65 -13.60 -16.80
CA GLU A 70 16.64 -14.12 -15.90
C GLU A 70 16.96 -13.66 -14.48
N VAL A 71 15.94 -13.18 -13.78
CA VAL A 71 16.06 -12.59 -12.46
C VAL A 71 15.13 -13.34 -11.54
N LYS A 72 15.64 -13.83 -10.41
CA LYS A 72 14.83 -14.47 -9.39
C LYS A 72 14.94 -13.72 -8.08
N ASN A 73 13.79 -13.33 -7.55
CA ASN A 73 13.68 -12.74 -6.23
C ASN A 73 12.85 -13.66 -5.35
N SER A 74 13.42 -14.13 -4.25
CA SER A 74 12.73 -14.92 -3.23
C SER A 74 12.73 -14.17 -1.93
N MET A 75 11.56 -13.72 -1.50
CA MET A 75 11.37 -13.06 -0.22
C MET A 75 10.67 -14.00 0.75
N ARG A 76 11.13 -14.02 1.98
CA ARG A 76 10.45 -14.64 3.11
C ARG A 76 10.26 -13.57 4.16
N LEU A 77 9.02 -13.37 4.58
CA LEU A 77 8.67 -12.43 5.62
C LEU A 77 8.02 -13.17 6.76
N LYS A 78 8.41 -12.79 7.97
CA LYS A 78 7.76 -13.24 9.19
C LYS A 78 7.58 -12.09 10.16
N MET A 79 6.38 -12.01 10.70
CA MET A 79 5.99 -10.99 11.64
C MET A 79 5.30 -11.63 12.84
N THR A 80 5.54 -11.12 14.03
CA THR A 80 4.87 -11.57 15.25
C THR A 80 4.31 -10.37 15.98
N ARG A 81 3.09 -10.50 16.50
CA ARG A 81 2.33 -9.41 17.11
C ARG A 81 2.35 -9.51 18.64
N ASP A 82 1.92 -8.43 19.29
CA ASP A 82 1.79 -8.35 20.75
C ASP A 82 0.87 -9.45 21.34
N ASP A 83 -0.11 -9.92 20.56
CA ASP A 83 -1.02 -11.02 20.92
C ASP A 83 -0.43 -12.41 20.64
N SER A 84 0.85 -12.49 20.29
CA SER A 84 1.59 -13.71 19.90
C SER A 84 1.11 -14.38 18.62
N SER A 85 0.16 -13.79 17.89
CA SER A 85 -0.15 -14.24 16.53
C SER A 85 0.99 -13.91 15.58
N ALA A 86 1.21 -14.78 14.59
CA ALA A 86 2.27 -14.65 13.61
C ALA A 86 1.67 -14.57 12.21
N PHE A 87 2.24 -13.68 11.41
CA PHE A 87 1.97 -13.54 10.00
C PHE A 87 3.22 -13.97 9.24
N ALA A 88 3.05 -14.77 8.19
CA ALA A 88 4.13 -15.19 7.33
C ALA A 88 3.69 -15.12 5.88
N MET A 89 4.61 -14.65 5.04
CA MET A 89 4.41 -14.53 3.60
C MET A 89 5.67 -14.96 2.89
N GLU A 90 5.49 -15.71 1.82
CA GLU A 90 6.54 -16.00 0.87
C GLU A 90 6.17 -15.39 -0.47
N VAL A 91 7.13 -14.77 -1.12
CA VAL A 91 6.94 -14.31 -2.49
C VAL A 91 8.14 -14.76 -3.30
N ASP A 92 7.86 -15.36 -4.44
CA ASP A 92 8.87 -15.73 -5.43
C ASP A 92 8.52 -15.07 -6.76
N THR A 93 9.46 -14.31 -7.31
CA THR A 93 9.32 -13.63 -8.59
C THR A 93 10.38 -14.13 -9.54
N THR A 94 9.99 -14.36 -10.79
CA THR A 94 10.89 -14.63 -11.91
C THR A 94 10.63 -13.61 -13.01
N GLU A 95 11.62 -12.79 -13.34
CA GLU A 95 11.57 -11.79 -14.41
C GLU A 95 12.52 -12.17 -15.54
N ILE A 96 12.07 -11.94 -16.76
CA ILE A 96 12.73 -12.34 -17.98
C ILE A 96 12.94 -11.10 -18.84
N TYR A 97 14.18 -10.86 -19.25
CA TYR A 97 14.58 -9.80 -20.15
C TYR A 97 15.31 -10.36 -21.38
N ASP A 98 15.20 -9.64 -22.49
CA ASP A 98 15.96 -9.93 -23.70
C ASP A 98 17.41 -9.42 -23.63
N ALA A 99 18.16 -9.63 -24.72
CA ALA A 99 19.57 -9.21 -24.83
C ALA A 99 19.75 -7.68 -24.73
N ALA A 100 18.73 -6.90 -25.08
CA ALA A 100 18.72 -5.43 -24.97
C ALA A 100 18.09 -4.95 -23.65
N ARG A 101 17.87 -5.85 -22.69
CA ARG A 101 17.24 -5.59 -21.38
C ARG A 101 15.81 -5.06 -21.49
N ASN A 102 15.12 -5.28 -22.61
CA ASN A 102 13.68 -5.07 -22.66
C ASN A 102 13.00 -6.16 -21.84
N PHE A 103 11.97 -5.76 -21.12
CA PHE A 103 11.14 -6.68 -20.35
C PHE A 103 10.36 -7.62 -21.28
N VAL A 104 10.38 -8.91 -20.98
CA VAL A 104 9.66 -9.97 -21.72
C VAL A 104 8.51 -10.50 -20.88
N SER A 105 8.80 -10.95 -19.65
CA SER A 105 7.76 -11.45 -18.76
C SER A 105 8.16 -11.39 -17.29
N LYS A 106 7.15 -11.44 -16.42
CA LYS A 106 7.27 -11.60 -14.97
C LYS A 106 6.27 -12.64 -14.51
N THR A 107 6.68 -13.51 -13.61
CA THR A 107 5.76 -14.35 -12.84
C THR A 107 6.02 -14.12 -11.37
N THR A 108 4.98 -13.76 -10.63
CA THR A 108 5.02 -13.59 -9.17
C THR A 108 4.12 -14.63 -8.54
N VAL A 109 4.66 -15.39 -7.60
CA VAL A 109 3.91 -16.35 -6.78
C VAL A 109 3.97 -15.89 -5.34
N THR A 110 2.81 -15.51 -4.81
CA THR A 110 2.63 -15.12 -3.42
C THR A 110 1.99 -16.26 -2.65
N ARG A 111 2.56 -16.62 -1.50
CA ARG A 111 2.03 -17.60 -0.56
C ARG A 111 1.81 -16.95 0.78
N GLU A 112 0.56 -16.92 1.22
CA GLU A 112 0.11 -16.17 2.39
C GLU A 112 -1.11 -16.85 2.99
N GLY A 113 -1.18 -17.00 4.32
CA GLY A 113 -2.38 -17.53 5.00
C GLY A 113 -2.81 -18.93 4.56
N GLY A 114 -1.91 -19.72 3.96
CA GLY A 114 -2.21 -21.04 3.37
C GLY A 114 -2.77 -20.99 1.95
N GLN A 115 -2.86 -19.82 1.34
CA GLN A 115 -3.29 -19.60 -0.04
C GLN A 115 -2.11 -19.27 -0.95
N ASN A 116 -2.29 -19.56 -2.24
CA ASN A 116 -1.33 -19.22 -3.29
C ASN A 116 -2.01 -18.33 -4.34
N THR A 117 -1.36 -17.20 -4.65
CA THR A 117 -1.73 -16.29 -5.72
C THR A 117 -0.61 -16.27 -6.75
N THR A 118 -0.95 -16.40 -8.03
CA THR A 118 -0.02 -16.25 -9.15
C THR A 118 -0.43 -15.07 -10.01
N GLN A 119 0.53 -14.20 -10.32
CA GLN A 119 0.40 -13.15 -11.30
C GLN A 119 1.42 -13.36 -12.41
N THR A 120 1.02 -13.13 -13.65
CA THR A 120 1.90 -13.21 -14.82
C THR A 120 1.74 -11.96 -15.66
N GLU A 121 2.85 -11.30 -15.95
CA GLU A 121 2.93 -10.17 -16.86
C GLU A 121 3.74 -10.59 -18.07
N THR A 122 3.31 -10.24 -19.29
CA THR A 122 4.04 -10.60 -20.51
C THR A 122 3.89 -9.52 -21.56
N VAL A 123 4.99 -9.16 -22.20
CA VAL A 123 4.98 -8.33 -23.40
C VAL A 123 4.99 -9.23 -24.63
N LYS A 124 3.93 -9.17 -25.42
CA LYS A 124 3.77 -9.97 -26.63
C LYS A 124 3.05 -9.16 -27.70
N ASP A 125 3.55 -9.20 -28.93
CA ASP A 125 2.94 -8.54 -30.10
C ASP A 125 2.66 -7.04 -29.89
N GLY A 126 3.55 -6.35 -29.16
CA GLY A 126 3.43 -4.92 -28.85
C GLY A 126 2.40 -4.58 -27.77
N LYS A 127 1.82 -5.58 -27.10
CA LYS A 127 0.85 -5.43 -26.02
C LYS A 127 1.41 -5.96 -24.70
N PHE A 128 0.83 -5.48 -23.61
CA PHE A 128 1.11 -5.97 -22.27
C PHE A 128 -0.07 -6.81 -21.78
N GLU A 129 0.17 -8.07 -21.50
CA GLU A 129 -0.82 -9.00 -20.93
C GLU A 129 -0.54 -9.19 -19.45
N TYR A 130 -1.57 -9.01 -18.62
CA TYR A 130 -1.55 -9.29 -17.20
C TYR A 130 -2.57 -10.38 -16.90
N MET A 131 -2.13 -11.45 -16.25
CA MET A 131 -2.95 -12.56 -15.83
C MET A 131 -2.84 -12.72 -14.32
N HIS A 132 -3.96 -12.98 -13.68
CA HIS A 132 -4.06 -13.24 -12.25
C HIS A 132 -4.79 -14.56 -12.00
N ASN A 133 -4.30 -15.32 -11.03
CA ASN A 133 -4.91 -16.54 -10.55
C ASN A 133 -4.84 -16.58 -9.02
N SER A 134 -6.00 -16.70 -8.37
CA SER A 134 -6.15 -16.81 -6.92
C SER A 134 -7.34 -17.70 -6.57
N PRO A 135 -7.44 -18.16 -5.31
CA PRO A 135 -8.59 -18.94 -4.86
C PRO A 135 -9.90 -18.19 -5.15
N GLY A 136 -10.74 -18.77 -6.01
CA GLY A 136 -12.05 -18.19 -6.36
C GLY A 136 -12.01 -17.01 -7.34
N SER A 137 -10.86 -16.63 -7.90
CA SER A 137 -10.79 -15.66 -8.99
C SER A 137 -9.62 -15.88 -9.93
N SER A 138 -9.87 -15.86 -11.23
CA SER A 138 -8.82 -15.81 -12.25
C SER A 138 -9.27 -14.94 -13.42
N GLY A 139 -8.31 -14.34 -14.12
CA GLY A 139 -8.61 -13.50 -15.27
C GLY A 139 -7.36 -13.01 -15.99
N THR A 140 -7.57 -12.57 -17.23
CA THR A 140 -6.54 -11.97 -18.09
C THR A 140 -7.02 -10.61 -18.57
N GLN A 141 -6.12 -9.63 -18.56
CA GLN A 141 -6.32 -8.28 -19.07
C GLN A 141 -5.19 -7.95 -20.04
N THR A 142 -5.49 -7.13 -21.04
CA THR A 142 -4.52 -6.68 -22.04
C THR A 142 -4.52 -5.17 -22.09
N PHE A 143 -3.32 -4.59 -22.14
CA PHE A 143 -3.08 -3.16 -22.15
C PHE A 143 -2.24 -2.78 -23.37
N GLU A 144 -2.47 -1.57 -23.87
CA GLU A 144 -1.57 -0.96 -24.85
C GLU A 144 -0.24 -0.62 -24.19
N LEU A 145 0.87 -0.97 -24.85
CA LEU A 145 2.21 -0.76 -24.30
C LEU A 145 2.64 0.69 -24.54
N PRO A 146 2.92 1.49 -23.48
CA PRO A 146 3.41 2.85 -23.64
C PRO A 146 4.74 2.88 -24.42
N LYS A 147 4.93 3.91 -25.25
CA LYS A 147 6.17 4.08 -26.02
C LYS A 147 7.41 4.23 -25.13
N ASP A 148 7.23 4.81 -23.95
CA ASP A 148 8.26 5.00 -22.94
C ASP A 148 8.22 3.91 -21.86
N PHE A 149 7.60 2.75 -22.14
CA PHE A 149 7.69 1.59 -21.27
C PHE A 149 9.15 1.18 -21.10
N GLY A 150 9.58 1.06 -19.86
CA GLY A 150 10.99 0.85 -19.53
C GLY A 150 11.19 0.25 -18.15
N ASN A 151 12.45 0.04 -17.83
CA ASN A 151 12.91 -0.49 -16.55
C ASN A 151 14.34 0.01 -16.29
N GLU A 152 14.76 -0.06 -15.03
CA GLU A 152 16.07 0.37 -14.57
C GLU A 152 17.23 -0.44 -15.14
N TYR A 153 17.03 -1.69 -15.56
CA TYR A 153 18.08 -2.54 -16.14
C TYR A 153 18.54 -2.03 -17.49
N LYS A 154 17.58 -1.51 -18.27
CA LYS A 154 17.86 -0.88 -19.56
C LYS A 154 18.47 0.50 -19.36
N LEU A 155 18.01 1.27 -18.38
CA LEU A 155 18.41 2.65 -18.18
C LEU A 155 19.74 2.82 -17.43
N PHE A 156 20.01 1.99 -16.42
CA PHE A 156 21.13 2.20 -15.50
C PHE A 156 22.51 2.21 -16.19
N PRO A 157 22.85 1.30 -17.13
CA PRO A 157 24.17 1.33 -17.77
C PRO A 157 24.45 2.63 -18.52
N GLU A 158 23.44 3.15 -19.24
CA GLU A 158 23.55 4.43 -19.97
C GLU A 158 23.65 5.61 -18.99
N MET A 159 22.83 5.60 -17.94
CA MET A 159 22.85 6.63 -16.90
C MET A 159 24.17 6.63 -16.13
N LEU A 160 24.73 5.46 -15.84
CA LEU A 160 26.00 5.32 -15.14
C LEU A 160 27.14 5.88 -16.00
N ALA A 161 27.19 5.53 -17.29
CA ALA A 161 28.20 6.07 -18.20
C ALA A 161 28.13 7.59 -18.32
N GLU A 162 26.91 8.16 -18.39
CA GLU A 162 26.70 9.61 -18.36
C GLU A 162 27.16 10.22 -17.04
N PHE A 163 26.77 9.64 -15.91
CA PHE A 163 27.16 10.11 -14.58
C PHE A 163 28.67 10.07 -14.38
N GLU A 164 29.33 8.99 -14.79
CA GLU A 164 30.77 8.83 -14.63
C GLU A 164 31.56 9.82 -15.49
N LYS A 165 31.04 10.16 -16.67
CA LYS A 165 31.63 11.13 -17.58
C LYS A 165 31.40 12.57 -17.11
N GLU A 166 30.17 12.92 -16.77
CA GLU A 166 29.75 14.30 -16.51
C GLU A 166 29.85 14.70 -15.03
N LYS A 167 29.94 13.71 -14.12
CA LYS A 167 29.96 13.88 -12.65
C LYS A 167 28.80 14.72 -12.12
N LYS A 168 27.62 14.61 -12.74
CA LYS A 168 26.39 15.30 -12.37
C LYS A 168 25.27 14.30 -12.19
N ALA A 169 24.29 14.62 -11.34
CA ALA A 169 23.11 13.78 -11.15
C ALA A 169 22.38 13.54 -12.48
N VAL A 170 21.98 12.29 -12.70
CA VAL A 170 21.28 11.85 -13.92
C VAL A 170 19.92 11.31 -13.51
N LYS A 171 18.85 11.83 -14.13
CA LYS A 171 17.46 11.40 -13.89
C LYS A 171 16.83 10.95 -15.20
N ARG A 172 16.02 9.89 -15.15
CA ARG A 172 15.22 9.38 -16.26
C ARG A 172 13.82 9.02 -15.79
N SER A 173 12.83 9.30 -16.64
CA SER A 173 11.44 8.91 -16.40
C SER A 173 10.98 7.93 -17.46
N PHE A 174 10.12 7.00 -17.06
CA PHE A 174 9.58 5.95 -17.92
C PHE A 174 8.19 5.52 -17.42
N SER A 175 7.46 4.77 -18.24
CA SER A 175 6.22 4.11 -17.81
C SER A 175 6.54 2.72 -17.27
N ALA A 176 6.02 2.38 -16.10
CA ALA A 176 6.12 1.07 -15.48
C ALA A 176 4.71 0.52 -15.22
N PHE A 177 4.53 -0.80 -15.28
CA PHE A 177 3.25 -1.41 -14.94
C PHE A 177 3.14 -1.55 -13.41
N SER A 178 2.01 -1.12 -12.85
CA SER A 178 1.63 -1.36 -11.46
C SER A 178 0.66 -2.53 -11.45
N ASP A 179 1.08 -3.67 -10.91
CA ASP A 179 0.26 -4.87 -10.72
C ASP A 179 -0.89 -4.62 -9.73
N GLN A 180 -0.63 -3.82 -8.69
CA GLN A 180 -1.63 -3.43 -7.71
C GLN A 180 -2.73 -2.55 -8.32
N GLN A 181 -2.35 -1.56 -9.14
CA GLN A 181 -3.32 -0.69 -9.80
C GLN A 181 -3.79 -1.23 -11.16
N GLN A 182 -3.20 -2.32 -11.66
CA GLN A 182 -3.44 -2.89 -13.00
C GLN A 182 -3.43 -1.81 -14.10
N GLN A 183 -2.42 -0.94 -14.07
CA GLN A 183 -2.25 0.14 -15.05
C GLN A 183 -0.81 0.60 -15.15
N PHE A 184 -0.49 1.32 -16.22
CA PHE A 184 0.80 1.99 -16.36
C PHE A 184 0.84 3.28 -15.54
N VAL A 185 1.89 3.41 -14.74
CA VAL A 185 2.18 4.59 -13.92
C VAL A 185 3.53 5.17 -14.31
N LYS A 186 3.74 6.47 -14.07
CA LYS A 186 5.04 7.10 -14.27
C LYS A 186 6.02 6.69 -13.19
N ALA A 187 7.23 6.31 -13.59
CA ALA A 187 8.36 6.08 -12.73
C ALA A 187 9.46 7.09 -13.06
N SER A 188 10.28 7.42 -12.06
CA SER A 188 11.52 8.16 -12.23
C SER A 188 12.62 7.47 -11.46
N PHE A 189 13.76 7.32 -12.12
CA PHE A 189 14.98 6.75 -11.57
C PHE A 189 16.10 7.77 -11.66
N GLU A 190 16.84 7.94 -10.58
CA GLU A 190 17.84 8.98 -10.42
C GLU A 190 19.13 8.38 -9.85
N LEU A 191 20.26 8.88 -10.34
CA LEU A 191 21.60 8.55 -9.85
C LEU A 191 22.30 9.86 -9.49
N THR A 192 22.68 10.02 -8.21
CA THR A 192 23.00 11.33 -7.62
C THR A 192 24.43 11.46 -7.12
N GLY A 193 25.07 10.35 -6.76
CA GLY A 193 26.35 10.35 -6.06
C GLY A 193 27.11 9.05 -6.23
N VAL A 194 28.40 9.06 -5.90
CA VAL A 194 29.24 7.87 -5.78
C VAL A 194 30.05 7.95 -4.50
N SER A 195 30.21 6.83 -3.83
CA SER A 195 30.95 6.68 -2.58
C SER A 195 31.58 5.29 -2.51
N GLN A 196 32.56 5.09 -1.64
CA GLN A 196 33.07 3.76 -1.36
C GLN A 196 32.27 3.11 -0.22
N HIS A 197 31.94 1.84 -0.39
CA HIS A 197 31.33 1.01 0.64
C HIS A 197 32.20 -0.20 0.91
N ARG A 198 32.38 -0.52 2.20
CA ARG A 198 33.12 -1.70 2.63
C ARG A 198 32.14 -2.76 3.11
N HIS A 199 32.19 -3.94 2.50
CA HIS A 199 31.43 -5.13 2.89
C HIS A 199 32.41 -6.28 3.16
N GLY A 200 32.56 -6.65 4.42
CA GLY A 200 33.65 -7.54 4.86
C GLY A 200 35.04 -6.99 4.50
N GLU A 201 35.78 -7.76 3.70
CA GLU A 201 37.09 -7.36 3.17
C GLU A 201 37.01 -6.62 1.82
N GLN A 202 35.85 -6.61 1.18
CA GLN A 202 35.66 -5.98 -0.12
C GLN A 202 35.38 -4.49 0.03
N THR A 203 35.97 -3.68 -0.85
CA THR A 203 35.61 -2.27 -1.03
C THR A 203 35.05 -2.09 -2.43
N LEU A 204 33.85 -1.52 -2.53
CA LEU A 204 33.11 -1.33 -3.77
C LEU A 204 32.82 0.15 -3.95
N ASP A 205 32.90 0.63 -5.19
CA ASP A 205 32.25 1.87 -5.56
C ASP A 205 30.75 1.64 -5.62
N VAL A 206 29.99 2.49 -4.92
CA VAL A 206 28.54 2.43 -4.84
C VAL A 206 27.94 3.78 -5.19
N TYR A 207 26.84 3.73 -5.93
CA TYR A 207 26.16 4.87 -6.52
C TYR A 207 24.84 5.12 -5.79
N ASP A 208 24.63 6.36 -5.38
CA ASP A 208 23.40 6.79 -4.73
C ASP A 208 22.27 6.87 -5.75
N VAL A 209 21.20 6.11 -5.52
CA VAL A 209 20.05 6.01 -6.41
C VAL A 209 18.74 6.32 -5.69
N ALA A 210 17.78 6.84 -6.45
CA ALA A 210 16.39 7.00 -6.03
C ALA A 210 15.43 6.50 -7.13
N LEU A 211 14.38 5.79 -6.73
CA LEU A 211 13.28 5.36 -7.58
C LEU A 211 11.97 5.86 -6.97
N THR A 212 11.20 6.62 -7.75
CA THR A 212 9.84 7.05 -7.39
C THR A 212 8.86 6.57 -8.44
N ARG A 213 7.70 6.05 -8.03
CA ARG A 213 6.66 5.60 -8.94
C ARG A 213 5.30 6.22 -8.58
N GLY A 214 4.46 6.45 -9.58
CA GLY A 214 3.20 7.18 -9.47
C GLY A 214 2.14 6.47 -8.62
N ASP A 215 2.33 5.18 -8.36
CA ASP A 215 1.57 4.43 -7.37
C ASP A 215 2.10 4.59 -5.93
N GLY A 216 3.07 5.47 -5.68
CA GLY A 216 3.54 5.80 -4.33
C GLY A 216 4.74 4.98 -3.86
N VAL A 217 5.25 4.07 -4.68
CA VAL A 217 6.54 3.40 -4.39
C VAL A 217 7.66 4.43 -4.39
N ASN A 218 8.42 4.47 -3.30
CA ASN A 218 9.64 5.25 -3.18
C ASN A 218 10.75 4.36 -2.63
N MET A 219 11.90 4.36 -3.29
CA MET A 219 13.10 3.69 -2.83
C MET A 219 14.29 4.63 -2.98
N THR A 220 15.13 4.68 -1.95
CA THR A 220 16.44 5.36 -2.01
C THR A 220 17.49 4.39 -1.55
N GLY A 221 18.68 4.39 -2.14
CA GLY A 221 19.72 3.47 -1.71
C GLY A 221 21.05 3.68 -2.40
N LYS A 222 21.94 2.73 -2.16
CA LYS A 222 23.23 2.61 -2.78
C LYS A 222 23.28 1.30 -3.54
N VAL A 223 23.66 1.37 -4.80
CA VAL A 223 23.85 0.21 -5.66
C VAL A 223 25.29 0.13 -6.13
N ASP A 224 25.80 -1.05 -6.45
CA ASP A 224 27.13 -1.16 -7.06
C ASP A 224 27.12 -0.80 -8.57
N LYS A 225 28.26 -0.95 -9.25
CA LYS A 225 28.38 -0.77 -10.72
C LYS A 225 27.49 -1.69 -11.54
N ASP A 226 27.06 -2.78 -10.92
CA ASP A 226 26.15 -3.69 -11.54
C ASP A 226 24.74 -3.10 -11.41
N ASN A 227 24.40 -2.28 -10.41
CA ASN A 227 23.08 -1.82 -9.92
C ASN A 227 22.44 -2.78 -8.88
N MET A 228 23.23 -3.71 -8.33
CA MET A 228 22.80 -4.56 -7.24
C MET A 228 22.73 -3.72 -5.97
N MET A 229 21.63 -3.78 -5.23
CA MET A 229 21.52 -3.05 -3.97
C MET A 229 22.63 -3.45 -3.01
N VAL A 230 23.15 -2.47 -2.28
CA VAL A 230 24.08 -2.66 -1.17
C VAL A 230 23.37 -2.29 0.13
N THR A 231 22.73 -1.12 0.12
CA THR A 231 21.86 -0.67 1.20
C THR A 231 20.75 0.17 0.61
N GLY A 232 19.54 0.08 1.15
CA GLY A 232 18.41 0.86 0.67
C GLY A 232 17.38 1.10 1.75
N THR A 233 16.51 2.04 1.47
CA THR A 233 15.28 2.28 2.22
C THR A 233 14.13 2.20 1.23
N ILE A 234 13.23 1.26 1.46
CA ILE A 234 12.00 1.08 0.69
C ILE A 234 10.87 1.72 1.49
N MET A 235 10.08 2.57 0.83
CA MET A 235 8.96 3.34 1.40
C MET A 235 9.35 4.27 2.55
N GLY A 236 10.63 4.62 2.68
CA GLY A 236 11.13 5.45 3.79
C GLY A 236 11.26 4.73 5.14
N MET A 237 10.89 3.45 5.24
CA MET A 237 10.84 2.72 6.52
C MET A 237 11.60 1.38 6.52
N MET A 238 11.56 0.63 5.41
CA MET A 238 12.15 -0.69 5.31
C MET A 238 13.60 -0.57 4.90
N GLN A 239 14.50 -0.83 5.84
CA GLN A 239 15.93 -0.85 5.59
C GLN A 239 16.31 -2.18 4.96
N LEU A 240 16.85 -2.12 3.74
CA LEU A 240 17.44 -3.23 3.04
C LEU A 240 18.96 -3.18 3.24
N GLU A 241 19.56 -4.28 3.67
CA GLU A 241 21.00 -4.38 3.91
C GLU A 241 21.53 -5.68 3.32
N TRP A 242 22.58 -5.60 2.50
CA TRP A 242 23.27 -6.78 1.97
C TRP A 242 23.97 -7.55 3.10
N VAL A 243 23.74 -8.87 3.13
CA VAL A 243 24.35 -9.81 4.06
C VAL A 243 24.97 -11.01 3.32
N ASP A 244 25.97 -11.64 3.93
CA ASP A 244 26.68 -12.79 3.34
C ASP A 244 25.88 -14.09 3.44
N GLU A 245 25.14 -14.27 4.53
CA GLU A 245 24.37 -15.49 4.80
C GLU A 245 22.86 -15.24 4.60
N PRO A 246 22.10 -16.27 4.18
CA PRO A 246 20.65 -16.15 4.00
C PRO A 246 19.94 -15.68 5.29
N PRO A 247 19.29 -14.50 5.30
CA PRO A 247 18.68 -13.93 6.49
C PRO A 247 17.24 -14.44 6.67
N PHE A 248 17.03 -15.74 6.51
CA PHE A 248 15.71 -16.37 6.69
C PHE A 248 15.49 -16.89 8.12
N ASP A 249 16.53 -16.83 8.94
CA ASP A 249 16.43 -17.11 10.38
C ASP A 249 15.90 -15.87 11.10
N PHE A 250 14.58 -15.83 11.24
CA PHE A 250 13.85 -14.79 11.97
C PHE A 250 13.94 -15.01 13.49
N GLU A 251 15.12 -14.80 14.06
CA GLU A 251 15.32 -14.84 15.51
C GLU A 251 14.81 -13.56 16.19
N GLY A 252 14.04 -13.70 17.27
CA GLY A 252 13.49 -12.59 18.06
C GLY A 252 11.98 -12.38 17.90
N LYS A 253 11.41 -11.46 18.69
CA LYS A 253 10.05 -10.97 18.46
C LYS A 253 10.09 -10.09 17.20
N GLY A 254 9.31 -10.41 16.18
CA GLY A 254 9.16 -9.65 14.95
C GLY A 254 8.81 -8.17 15.22
N ALA A 255 9.05 -7.32 14.23
CA ALA A 255 8.88 -5.88 14.44
C ALA A 255 7.41 -5.49 14.64
N ASN A 256 7.15 -4.74 15.71
CA ASN A 256 5.86 -4.07 15.90
C ASN A 256 5.88 -2.79 15.08
N ILE A 257 5.22 -2.78 13.92
CA ILE A 257 4.93 -1.54 13.22
C ILE A 257 3.55 -1.09 13.64
N ASP A 258 3.52 0.09 14.25
CA ASP A 258 2.27 0.75 14.63
C ASP A 258 1.74 1.47 13.38
N SER A 259 0.58 1.03 12.90
CA SER A 259 -0.17 1.72 11.84
C SER A 259 -1.14 2.76 12.42
N THR A 260 -0.96 3.11 13.71
CA THR A 260 -1.69 4.15 14.40
C THR A 260 -0.74 5.28 14.85
N TYR A 261 -1.23 6.51 14.73
CA TYR A 261 -0.55 7.72 15.14
C TYR A 261 -1.31 8.32 16.32
N ASP A 262 -0.59 8.60 17.40
CA ASP A 262 -1.18 9.22 18.57
C ASP A 262 -1.58 10.67 18.24
N VAL A 263 -2.81 11.02 18.58
CA VAL A 263 -3.32 12.38 18.41
C VAL A 263 -3.58 12.99 19.77
N ALA A 264 -3.01 14.15 20.04
CA ALA A 264 -3.16 14.82 21.34
C ALA A 264 -4.61 15.25 21.63
N CYS A 265 -5.35 15.66 20.59
CA CYS A 265 -6.74 16.09 20.71
C CYS A 265 -7.69 14.89 20.85
N ALA A 266 -8.31 14.75 22.03
CA ALA A 266 -9.30 13.71 22.31
C ALA A 266 -10.74 14.20 22.09
N ILE A 267 -11.37 13.71 21.01
CA ILE A 267 -12.74 14.02 20.62
C ILE A 267 -13.61 12.80 20.94
N LYS A 268 -14.29 12.83 22.07
CA LYS A 268 -15.09 11.67 22.55
C LYS A 268 -16.30 11.40 21.65
N ASP A 269 -16.94 12.46 21.19
CA ASP A 269 -18.12 12.40 20.32
C ASP A 269 -17.72 12.39 18.83
N TRP A 270 -16.66 11.66 18.49
CA TRP A 270 -16.09 11.62 17.13
C TRP A 270 -17.08 11.15 16.05
N ARG A 271 -18.12 10.41 16.45
CA ARG A 271 -19.23 10.04 15.56
C ARG A 271 -20.06 11.26 15.12
N GLU A 272 -20.04 12.36 15.86
CA GLU A 272 -20.84 13.57 15.58
C GLU A 272 -20.00 14.73 15.02
N LEU A 273 -18.82 14.41 14.45
CA LEU A 273 -17.98 15.39 13.79
C LEU A 273 -18.62 15.91 12.50
N GLU A 274 -18.88 17.22 12.47
CA GLU A 274 -19.38 17.97 11.31
C GLU A 274 -18.25 18.52 10.44
N SER A 275 -17.07 18.76 11.03
CA SER A 275 -15.83 19.09 10.32
C SER A 275 -14.64 18.84 11.23
N MET A 276 -13.47 18.57 10.65
CA MET A 276 -12.20 18.49 11.38
C MET A 276 -11.08 19.03 10.53
N SER A 277 -10.35 20.02 11.04
CA SER A 277 -9.11 20.50 10.45
C SER A 277 -7.92 19.82 11.11
N LEU A 278 -7.02 19.28 10.30
CA LEU A 278 -5.80 18.65 10.79
C LEU A 278 -4.61 18.97 9.89
N THR A 279 -3.43 18.70 10.43
CA THR A 279 -2.15 18.75 9.75
C THR A 279 -1.56 17.36 9.69
N LEU A 280 -1.04 16.98 8.51
CA LEU A 280 -0.16 15.84 8.33
C LEU A 280 1.22 16.35 7.91
N THR A 281 2.24 16.02 8.69
CA THR A 281 3.64 16.33 8.35
C THR A 281 4.36 15.03 8.02
N LEU A 282 4.88 14.90 6.80
CA LEU A 282 5.58 13.71 6.35
C LEU A 282 7.10 13.94 6.34
N LYS A 283 7.84 13.04 6.98
CA LYS A 283 9.30 13.03 6.93
C LYS A 283 9.73 12.47 5.57
N ASN A 284 10.55 13.22 4.83
CA ASN A 284 11.15 12.84 3.54
C ASN A 284 10.17 12.70 2.35
N ASP A 285 9.08 13.48 2.33
CA ASP A 285 8.16 13.51 1.19
C ASP A 285 8.68 14.39 0.05
N ALA A 286 8.94 13.81 -1.13
CA ALA A 286 9.39 14.58 -2.30
C ALA A 286 8.23 15.40 -2.90
N ASP A 287 8.56 16.58 -3.46
CA ASP A 287 7.55 17.53 -3.96
C ASP A 287 6.83 17.04 -5.23
N GLU A 288 7.44 16.15 -6.00
CA GLU A 288 7.02 15.80 -7.37
C GLU A 288 5.71 14.99 -7.45
N THR A 289 5.30 14.30 -6.38
CA THR A 289 4.09 13.44 -6.39
C THR A 289 3.23 13.70 -5.14
N PRO A 290 2.23 14.61 -5.17
CA PRO A 290 1.41 14.90 -3.99
C PRO A 290 0.66 13.64 -3.53
N LEU A 291 0.63 13.43 -2.21
CA LEU A 291 -0.01 12.26 -1.59
C LEU A 291 -1.54 12.38 -1.54
N LEU A 292 -2.00 13.60 -1.27
CA LEU A 292 -3.40 13.93 -1.03
C LEU A 292 -3.82 15.09 -1.92
N ALA A 293 -5.06 15.05 -2.38
CA ALA A 293 -5.69 16.06 -3.20
C ALA A 293 -7.15 16.27 -2.78
N ASP A 294 -7.73 17.40 -3.17
CA ASP A 294 -9.13 17.73 -2.91
C ASP A 294 -10.08 16.63 -3.40
N ASN A 295 -11.05 16.28 -2.56
CA ASN A 295 -12.12 15.34 -2.86
C ASN A 295 -13.33 15.59 -1.95
N HIS A 296 -14.30 14.67 -1.92
CA HIS A 296 -15.53 14.84 -1.13
C HIS A 296 -15.35 14.57 0.38
N TYR A 297 -14.26 13.91 0.79
CA TYR A 297 -13.89 13.76 2.21
C TYR A 297 -13.12 14.96 2.73
N HIS A 298 -12.26 15.59 1.92
CA HIS A 298 -11.37 16.64 2.41
C HIS A 298 -10.93 17.65 1.34
N LYS A 299 -10.67 18.87 1.81
CA LYS A 299 -9.88 19.87 1.08
C LYS A 299 -8.45 19.84 1.59
N VAL A 300 -7.49 20.03 0.70
CA VAL A 300 -6.05 19.90 0.95
C VAL A 300 -5.34 21.17 0.52
N THR A 301 -4.56 21.76 1.43
CA THR A 301 -3.53 22.74 1.09
C THR A 301 -2.17 22.14 1.43
N ARG A 302 -1.24 22.12 0.47
CA ARG A 302 0.13 21.64 0.69
C ARG A 302 1.08 22.83 0.76
N LYS A 303 1.91 22.89 1.80
CA LYS A 303 2.94 23.92 1.98
C LYS A 303 4.15 23.32 2.71
N ASP A 304 5.36 23.49 2.18
CA ASP A 304 6.62 23.10 2.83
C ASP A 304 6.64 21.63 3.36
N GLY A 305 6.14 20.67 2.56
CA GLY A 305 6.06 19.25 2.96
C GLY A 305 4.96 18.91 3.99
N ARG A 306 4.12 19.88 4.34
CA ARG A 306 2.97 19.75 5.25
C ARG A 306 1.66 19.78 4.47
N TYR A 307 0.75 18.86 4.79
CA TYR A 307 -0.63 18.87 4.31
C TYR A 307 -1.54 19.43 5.39
N GLU A 308 -2.26 20.48 5.06
CA GLU A 308 -3.37 21.02 5.86
C GLU A 308 -4.68 20.50 5.26
N LEU A 309 -5.43 19.74 6.05
CA LEU A 309 -6.67 19.11 5.62
C LEU A 309 -7.86 19.72 6.35
N GLU A 310 -8.95 19.95 5.60
CA GLU A 310 -10.28 20.20 6.14
C GLU A 310 -11.17 19.00 5.80
N LEU A 311 -11.37 18.10 6.76
CA LEU A 311 -12.22 16.93 6.62
C LEU A 311 -13.71 17.29 6.73
N LYS A 312 -14.53 16.57 5.97
CA LYS A 312 -15.98 16.75 5.84
C LYS A 312 -16.71 15.41 6.03
N PRO A 313 -17.96 15.44 6.51
CA PRO A 313 -18.77 14.25 6.61
C PRO A 313 -19.31 13.88 5.23
N THR A 314 -19.60 12.59 5.06
CA THR A 314 -20.32 12.07 3.87
C THR A 314 -21.79 11.76 4.17
N ARG A 315 -22.29 12.24 5.31
CA ARG A 315 -23.70 12.16 5.71
C ARG A 315 -24.58 12.85 4.67
N LEU A 316 -25.62 12.14 4.23
CA LEU A 316 -26.64 12.69 3.34
C LEU A 316 -27.66 13.52 4.13
N PRO A 317 -28.12 14.67 3.62
CA PRO A 317 -29.20 15.42 4.24
C PRO A 317 -30.53 14.68 4.10
N ASP A 318 -31.50 14.94 5.00
CA ASP A 318 -32.85 14.35 4.96
C ASP A 318 -33.62 14.67 3.66
N THR A 319 -33.22 15.72 2.97
CA THR A 319 -33.78 16.14 1.68
C THR A 319 -33.25 15.33 0.51
N PHE A 320 -32.19 14.52 0.69
CA PHE A 320 -31.64 13.70 -0.37
C PHE A 320 -32.66 12.65 -0.83
N ARG A 321 -32.65 12.36 -2.13
CA ARG A 321 -33.52 11.37 -2.76
C ARG A 321 -32.65 10.31 -3.43
N PRO A 322 -32.48 9.14 -2.80
CA PRO A 322 -31.71 8.05 -3.37
C PRO A 322 -32.32 7.53 -4.67
N LEU A 323 -31.49 6.96 -5.53
CA LEU A 323 -31.95 6.20 -6.69
C LEU A 323 -32.73 4.93 -6.28
N MET A 324 -33.59 4.46 -7.16
CA MET A 324 -34.39 3.25 -6.94
C MET A 324 -33.74 2.03 -7.61
N LEU A 325 -33.94 0.84 -7.04
CA LEU A 325 -33.55 -0.46 -7.57
C LEU A 325 -34.68 -1.09 -8.42
N PRO A 326 -34.36 -1.79 -9.52
CA PRO A 326 -33.02 -1.92 -10.12
C PRO A 326 -32.53 -0.57 -10.67
N MET A 327 -31.25 -0.25 -10.41
CA MET A 327 -30.68 1.04 -10.78
C MET A 327 -30.28 1.04 -12.26
N ASN A 328 -30.68 2.07 -13.00
CA ASN A 328 -30.04 2.40 -14.27
C ASN A 328 -28.80 3.26 -13.98
N ALA A 329 -27.67 2.59 -13.73
CA ALA A 329 -26.43 3.25 -13.34
C ALA A 329 -25.90 4.14 -14.50
N PRO A 330 -25.56 5.42 -14.24
CA PRO A 330 -24.88 6.26 -15.24
C PRO A 330 -23.61 5.59 -15.77
N ASP A 331 -23.26 5.86 -17.04
CA ASP A 331 -22.09 5.26 -17.70
C ASP A 331 -20.78 5.43 -16.93
N GLU A 332 -20.63 6.57 -16.22
CA GLU A 332 -19.47 6.86 -15.37
C GLU A 332 -19.33 5.88 -14.19
N VAL A 333 -20.44 5.41 -13.63
CA VAL A 333 -20.43 4.54 -12.45
C VAL A 333 -20.73 3.07 -12.76
N ALA A 334 -21.24 2.78 -13.96
CA ALA A 334 -21.52 1.42 -14.42
C ALA A 334 -20.32 0.45 -14.33
N PRO A 335 -19.05 0.87 -14.56
CA PRO A 335 -17.89 0.00 -14.34
C PRO A 335 -17.80 -0.57 -12.92
N PHE A 336 -18.26 0.17 -11.90
CA PHE A 336 -18.25 -0.24 -10.49
C PHE A 336 -19.38 -1.22 -10.13
N LEU A 337 -20.09 -1.77 -11.11
CA LEU A 337 -20.97 -2.94 -10.93
C LEU A 337 -20.23 -4.26 -11.21
N LYS A 338 -19.11 -4.21 -11.95
CA LYS A 338 -18.40 -5.40 -12.39
C LYS A 338 -17.70 -6.09 -11.22
N ALA A 339 -17.62 -7.42 -11.30
CA ALA A 339 -16.81 -8.20 -10.39
C ALA A 339 -15.31 -7.88 -10.58
N THR A 340 -14.56 -7.99 -9.49
CA THR A 340 -13.09 -7.88 -9.47
C THR A 340 -12.52 -9.08 -8.71
N PRO A 341 -11.20 -9.33 -8.80
CA PRO A 341 -10.60 -10.44 -8.06
C PRO A 341 -10.86 -10.44 -6.56
N ASN A 342 -10.88 -9.26 -5.93
CA ASN A 342 -11.16 -9.11 -4.51
C ASN A 342 -12.67 -8.97 -4.20
N CYS A 343 -13.51 -8.66 -5.21
CA CYS A 343 -14.96 -8.47 -5.06
C CYS A 343 -15.73 -9.30 -6.09
N GLN A 344 -15.92 -10.60 -5.85
CA GLN A 344 -16.60 -11.52 -6.77
C GLN A 344 -18.13 -11.38 -6.74
N SER A 345 -18.65 -10.19 -7.09
CA SER A 345 -20.08 -9.84 -7.07
C SER A 345 -20.96 -10.69 -8.00
N ASP A 346 -20.35 -11.36 -8.97
CA ASP A 346 -21.00 -12.26 -9.92
C ASP A 346 -21.08 -13.72 -9.43
N HIS A 347 -20.46 -14.06 -8.30
CA HIS A 347 -20.51 -15.40 -7.72
C HIS A 347 -21.89 -15.70 -7.10
N GLU A 348 -22.39 -16.92 -7.30
CA GLU A 348 -23.76 -17.30 -6.89
C GLU A 348 -24.00 -17.18 -5.37
N ASP A 349 -23.02 -17.56 -4.54
CA ASP A 349 -23.12 -17.40 -3.08
C ASP A 349 -23.29 -15.92 -2.66
N ILE A 350 -22.58 -15.00 -3.33
CA ILE A 350 -22.65 -13.56 -3.06
C ILE A 350 -24.01 -13.01 -3.51
N LYS A 351 -24.47 -13.37 -4.72
CA LYS A 351 -25.80 -12.98 -5.22
C LYS A 351 -26.93 -13.44 -4.31
N LYS A 352 -26.87 -14.70 -3.86
CA LYS A 352 -27.86 -15.28 -2.94
C LYS A 352 -27.87 -14.52 -1.62
N GLN A 353 -26.70 -14.30 -1.01
CA GLN A 353 -26.60 -13.58 0.25
C GLN A 353 -27.08 -12.13 0.12
N ALA A 354 -26.73 -11.45 -0.97
CA ALA A 354 -27.17 -10.08 -1.25
C ALA A 354 -28.71 -10.01 -1.36
N LYS A 355 -29.32 -10.94 -2.10
CA LYS A 355 -30.78 -11.04 -2.22
C LYS A 355 -31.46 -11.26 -0.86
N ASP A 356 -30.91 -12.15 -0.03
CA ASP A 356 -31.46 -12.44 1.30
C ASP A 356 -31.41 -11.21 2.24
N ILE A 357 -30.38 -10.37 2.12
CA ILE A 357 -30.21 -9.15 2.95
C ILE A 357 -31.11 -8.01 2.44
N VAL A 358 -31.11 -7.78 1.13
CA VAL A 358 -31.84 -6.66 0.52
C VAL A 358 -33.35 -6.93 0.58
N GLY A 359 -33.79 -8.16 0.29
CA GLY A 359 -35.20 -8.51 0.23
C GLY A 359 -35.93 -7.67 -0.82
N ASP A 360 -37.10 -7.14 -0.45
CA ASP A 360 -37.96 -6.34 -1.34
C ASP A 360 -37.63 -4.84 -1.35
N LYS A 361 -36.47 -4.42 -0.79
CA LYS A 361 -36.10 -3.00 -0.73
C LYS A 361 -35.85 -2.47 -2.13
N THR A 362 -36.55 -1.40 -2.48
CA THR A 362 -36.38 -0.69 -3.76
C THR A 362 -35.60 0.62 -3.61
N ASN A 363 -35.42 1.14 -2.40
CA ASN A 363 -34.58 2.31 -2.16
C ASN A 363 -33.10 1.88 -2.05
N SER A 364 -32.23 2.42 -2.91
CA SER A 364 -30.81 2.03 -2.95
C SER A 364 -30.05 2.34 -1.65
N LEU A 365 -30.39 3.43 -0.95
CA LEU A 365 -29.77 3.77 0.33
C LEU A 365 -30.21 2.82 1.44
N ASP A 366 -31.49 2.42 1.46
CA ASP A 366 -31.98 1.46 2.46
C ASP A 366 -31.44 0.05 2.21
N ALA A 367 -31.26 -0.33 0.94
CA ALA A 367 -30.57 -1.56 0.57
C ALA A 367 -29.10 -1.54 1.01
N ALA A 368 -28.37 -0.45 0.75
CA ALA A 368 -26.99 -0.28 1.19
C ALA A 368 -26.86 -0.33 2.73
N ARG A 369 -27.73 0.36 3.46
CA ARG A 369 -27.78 0.30 4.93
C ARG A 369 -27.98 -1.13 5.44
N ALA A 370 -28.92 -1.86 4.85
CA ALA A 370 -29.17 -3.25 5.24
C ALA A 370 -27.94 -4.15 5.03
N ILE A 371 -27.17 -3.93 3.96
CA ILE A 371 -25.91 -4.63 3.69
C ILE A 371 -24.87 -4.29 4.76
N VAL A 372 -24.65 -3.01 5.03
CA VAL A 372 -23.67 -2.52 6.02
C VAL A 372 -23.98 -3.07 7.41
N ASP A 373 -25.25 -2.97 7.83
CA ASP A 373 -25.72 -3.47 9.13
C ASP A 373 -25.58 -5.00 9.23
N TRP A 374 -25.86 -5.72 8.14
CA TRP A 374 -25.73 -7.17 8.12
C TRP A 374 -24.26 -7.60 8.23
N VAL A 375 -23.36 -7.00 7.44
CA VAL A 375 -21.92 -7.30 7.51
C VAL A 375 -21.40 -6.99 8.91
N GLY A 376 -21.65 -5.79 9.44
CA GLY A 376 -21.17 -5.43 10.78
C GLY A 376 -21.74 -6.27 11.93
N LYS A 377 -22.91 -6.89 11.75
CA LYS A 377 -23.51 -7.77 12.76
C LYS A 377 -23.06 -9.23 12.64
N HIS A 378 -22.84 -9.72 11.43
CA HIS A 378 -22.62 -11.14 11.16
C HIS A 378 -21.17 -11.51 10.87
N PHE A 379 -20.29 -10.51 10.85
CA PHE A 379 -18.87 -10.67 10.55
C PHE A 379 -18.03 -10.40 11.80
N ASN A 380 -17.27 -11.40 12.25
CA ASN A 380 -16.43 -11.25 13.43
C ASN A 380 -15.17 -10.48 13.08
N ARG A 381 -14.89 -9.42 13.83
CA ARG A 381 -13.64 -8.70 13.70
C ARG A 381 -12.48 -9.53 14.26
N VAL A 382 -11.49 -9.84 13.42
CA VAL A 382 -10.23 -10.47 13.83
C VAL A 382 -9.08 -9.47 13.83
N SER A 383 -7.91 -9.92 14.32
CA SER A 383 -6.68 -9.14 14.23
C SER A 383 -6.35 -8.85 12.76
N ALA A 384 -5.85 -7.64 12.46
CA ALA A 384 -5.65 -7.25 11.06
C ALA A 384 -4.62 -8.12 10.33
N GLY A 385 -4.82 -8.43 9.06
CA GLY A 385 -3.93 -9.30 8.28
C GLY A 385 -3.92 -10.77 8.72
N SER A 386 -4.78 -11.19 9.67
CA SER A 386 -4.93 -12.61 10.04
C SER A 386 -5.41 -13.49 8.88
N ARG A 387 -6.00 -12.88 7.85
CA ARG A 387 -6.55 -13.55 6.67
C ARG A 387 -5.77 -13.29 5.39
N GLY A 388 -4.67 -12.55 5.45
CA GLY A 388 -3.97 -12.12 4.25
C GLY A 388 -4.85 -11.19 3.39
N ASN A 389 -4.68 -11.22 2.07
CA ASN A 389 -5.56 -10.52 1.12
C ASN A 389 -6.80 -11.37 0.77
N ALA A 390 -7.63 -11.70 1.76
CA ALA A 390 -8.80 -12.55 1.55
C ALA A 390 -9.86 -11.85 0.69
N SER A 391 -10.39 -12.56 -0.29
CA SER A 391 -11.42 -12.04 -1.18
C SER A 391 -12.80 -11.97 -0.53
N ALA A 392 -13.72 -11.20 -1.10
CA ALA A 392 -15.10 -11.08 -0.61
C ALA A 392 -15.81 -12.44 -0.48
N LEU A 393 -15.56 -13.37 -1.41
CA LEU A 393 -16.13 -14.72 -1.34
C LEU A 393 -15.56 -15.54 -0.17
N GLU A 394 -14.26 -15.41 0.10
CA GLU A 394 -13.63 -16.08 1.25
C GLU A 394 -14.11 -15.48 2.56
N ALA A 395 -14.19 -14.15 2.63
CA ALA A 395 -14.79 -13.42 3.75
C ALA A 395 -16.21 -13.93 4.02
N LEU A 396 -17.09 -13.99 3.01
CA LEU A 396 -18.46 -14.50 3.18
C LEU A 396 -18.48 -15.92 3.80
N LYS A 397 -17.54 -16.78 3.40
CA LYS A 397 -17.45 -18.17 3.91
C LYS A 397 -16.88 -18.24 5.32
N SER A 398 -15.84 -17.47 5.63
CA SER A 398 -15.18 -17.47 6.94
C SER A 398 -15.98 -16.73 8.02
N LYS A 399 -16.76 -15.72 7.61
CA LYS A 399 -17.50 -14.80 8.48
C LYS A 399 -16.61 -14.06 9.48
N ASP A 400 -15.36 -13.81 9.08
CA ASP A 400 -14.40 -13.06 9.86
C ASP A 400 -13.36 -12.35 8.98
N GLY A 401 -12.81 -11.26 9.51
CA GLY A 401 -11.83 -10.43 8.83
C GLY A 401 -11.63 -9.07 9.52
N ASP A 402 -10.77 -8.24 8.96
CA ASP A 402 -10.51 -6.88 9.39
C ASP A 402 -11.23 -5.86 8.47
N CYS A 403 -10.84 -4.59 8.53
CA CYS A 403 -11.48 -3.55 7.73
C CYS A 403 -11.48 -3.81 6.22
N SER A 404 -10.46 -4.46 5.68
CA SER A 404 -10.39 -4.76 4.24
C SER A 404 -11.38 -5.83 3.82
N GLU A 405 -11.53 -6.92 4.57
CA GLU A 405 -12.55 -7.93 4.27
C GLU A 405 -13.98 -7.39 4.48
N HIS A 406 -14.20 -6.55 5.50
CA HIS A 406 -15.50 -5.89 5.69
C HIS A 406 -15.84 -5.00 4.49
N ALA A 407 -14.89 -4.22 3.99
CA ALA A 407 -15.09 -3.35 2.85
C ALA A 407 -15.32 -4.14 1.56
N ALA A 408 -14.47 -5.13 1.26
CA ALA A 408 -14.59 -5.98 0.08
C ALA A 408 -15.92 -6.75 0.05
N LEU A 409 -16.34 -7.34 1.17
CA LEU A 409 -17.63 -8.02 1.27
C LEU A 409 -18.81 -7.06 1.09
N THR A 410 -18.74 -5.87 1.70
CA THR A 410 -19.77 -4.82 1.53
C THR A 410 -19.90 -4.42 0.07
N VAL A 411 -18.78 -4.19 -0.63
CA VAL A 411 -18.75 -3.86 -2.06
C VAL A 411 -19.31 -5.00 -2.90
N ALA A 412 -18.90 -6.24 -2.67
CA ALA A 412 -19.38 -7.38 -3.45
C ALA A 412 -20.91 -7.57 -3.32
N LEU A 413 -21.45 -7.45 -2.09
CA LEU A 413 -22.89 -7.53 -1.83
C LEU A 413 -23.67 -6.35 -2.43
N ALA A 414 -23.12 -5.13 -2.37
CA ALA A 414 -23.74 -3.95 -2.99
C ALA A 414 -23.79 -4.09 -4.52
N ARG A 415 -22.68 -4.47 -5.16
CA ARG A 415 -22.60 -4.72 -6.60
C ARG A 415 -23.57 -5.81 -7.04
N ALA A 416 -23.65 -6.91 -6.29
CA ALA A 416 -24.59 -8.00 -6.55
C ALA A 416 -26.07 -7.57 -6.42
N SER A 417 -26.33 -6.48 -5.69
CA SER A 417 -27.65 -5.86 -5.53
C SER A 417 -27.94 -4.78 -6.59
N GLY A 418 -27.04 -4.59 -7.57
CA GLY A 418 -27.18 -3.56 -8.61
C GLY A 418 -26.82 -2.14 -8.14
N ILE A 419 -26.07 -2.01 -7.05
CA ILE A 419 -25.58 -0.72 -6.53
C ILE A 419 -24.10 -0.60 -6.90
N PRO A 420 -23.68 0.38 -7.71
CA PRO A 420 -22.27 0.60 -7.97
C PRO A 420 -21.54 0.88 -6.66
N ALA A 421 -20.43 0.19 -6.42
CA ALA A 421 -19.70 0.29 -5.16
C ALA A 421 -18.21 0.13 -5.38
N ARG A 422 -17.37 0.69 -4.50
CA ARG A 422 -15.91 0.58 -4.59
C ARG A 422 -15.25 0.59 -3.22
N THR A 423 -14.13 -0.10 -3.10
CA THR A 423 -13.35 -0.11 -1.85
C THR A 423 -12.44 1.11 -1.79
N VAL A 424 -12.30 1.68 -0.59
CA VAL A 424 -11.51 2.86 -0.29
C VAL A 424 -10.46 2.51 0.74
N ALA A 425 -9.23 2.99 0.53
CA ALA A 425 -8.16 2.94 1.51
C ALA A 425 -7.81 4.35 2.00
N GLY A 426 -7.59 4.46 3.30
CA GLY A 426 -7.19 5.71 3.91
C GLY A 426 -6.83 5.56 5.38
N MET A 427 -7.14 6.60 6.15
CA MET A 427 -7.00 6.59 7.60
C MET A 427 -8.27 7.11 8.25
N GLU A 428 -8.52 6.71 9.48
CA GLU A 428 -9.60 7.25 10.30
C GLU A 428 -9.10 7.77 11.63
N TYR A 429 -9.66 8.89 12.09
CA TYR A 429 -9.57 9.30 13.48
C TYR A 429 -10.59 8.54 14.33
N VAL A 430 -10.14 7.94 15.43
CA VAL A 430 -11.01 7.36 16.45
C VAL A 430 -10.54 7.68 17.86
N TYR A 431 -11.50 7.87 18.77
CA TYR A 431 -11.23 7.91 20.21
C TYR A 431 -11.82 6.67 20.87
N HIS A 432 -10.93 5.84 21.44
CA HIS A 432 -11.33 4.60 22.08
C HIS A 432 -10.36 4.23 23.22
N LYS A 433 -10.87 3.64 24.31
CA LYS A 433 -10.08 3.25 25.51
C LYS A 433 -9.17 4.38 26.04
N ASN A 434 -9.67 5.61 26.04
CA ASN A 434 -8.93 6.83 26.46
C ASN A 434 -7.69 7.15 25.61
N LYS A 435 -7.68 6.74 24.35
CA LYS A 435 -6.64 7.06 23.38
C LYS A 435 -7.28 7.63 22.11
N ALA A 436 -6.79 8.78 21.66
CA ALA A 436 -7.10 9.34 20.35
C ALA A 436 -6.00 8.91 19.38
N ILE A 437 -6.41 8.30 18.28
CA ILE A 437 -5.50 7.81 17.25
C ILE A 437 -6.03 8.18 15.87
N VAL A 438 -5.11 8.34 14.94
CA VAL A 438 -5.39 8.20 13.51
C VAL A 438 -4.75 6.90 13.05
N GLY A 439 -5.54 5.98 12.50
CA GLY A 439 -5.06 4.66 12.09
C GLY A 439 -5.39 4.38 10.63
N PHE A 440 -4.63 3.49 10.00
CA PHE A 440 -5.03 2.90 8.72
C PHE A 440 -6.45 2.37 8.79
N HIS A 441 -7.21 2.59 7.72
CA HIS A 441 -8.54 2.04 7.59
C HIS A 441 -8.95 1.78 6.15
N ALA A 442 -9.78 0.77 5.94
CA ALA A 442 -10.43 0.48 4.68
C ALA A 442 -11.95 0.49 4.87
N TRP A 443 -12.66 1.11 3.93
CA TRP A 443 -14.12 1.21 3.96
C TRP A 443 -14.67 1.11 2.53
N ALA A 444 -15.98 1.17 2.38
CA ALA A 444 -16.63 1.10 1.07
C ALA A 444 -17.31 2.43 0.71
N GLU A 445 -17.44 2.69 -0.57
CA GLU A 445 -18.37 3.69 -1.10
C GLU A 445 -19.44 3.01 -1.93
N VAL A 446 -20.67 3.52 -1.83
CA VAL A 446 -21.81 3.11 -2.65
C VAL A 446 -22.36 4.31 -3.39
N TYR A 447 -22.77 4.12 -4.65
CA TYR A 447 -23.41 5.15 -5.45
C TYR A 447 -24.93 5.02 -5.36
N VAL A 448 -25.57 6.01 -4.74
CA VAL A 448 -27.03 6.07 -4.55
C VAL A 448 -27.65 7.29 -5.23
N GLY A 449 -26.98 7.81 -6.26
CA GLY A 449 -27.22 9.13 -6.88
C GLY A 449 -26.07 10.11 -6.61
N GLN A 450 -25.27 9.82 -5.60
CA GLN A 450 -23.92 10.32 -5.38
C GLN A 450 -23.13 9.25 -4.62
N TRP A 451 -21.81 9.35 -4.60
CA TRP A 451 -20.96 8.48 -3.78
C TRP A 451 -21.16 8.79 -2.29
N VAL A 452 -21.42 7.75 -1.51
CA VAL A 452 -21.61 7.82 -0.06
C VAL A 452 -20.69 6.80 0.59
N ALA A 453 -19.87 7.27 1.53
CA ALA A 453 -19.03 6.39 2.32
C ALA A 453 -19.89 5.55 3.28
N VAL A 454 -19.60 4.25 3.33
CA VAL A 454 -20.22 3.29 4.24
C VAL A 454 -19.14 2.44 4.88
N ASP A 455 -19.34 2.12 6.16
CA ASP A 455 -18.36 1.39 6.95
C ASP A 455 -19.06 0.30 7.75
N ALA A 456 -18.75 -0.96 7.46
CA ALA A 456 -19.31 -2.10 8.17
C ALA A 456 -18.51 -2.50 9.42
N THR A 457 -17.28 -1.97 9.60
CA THR A 457 -16.49 -2.20 10.83
C THR A 457 -17.01 -1.38 12.00
N ILE A 458 -17.53 -0.20 11.68
CA ILE A 458 -18.22 0.72 12.56
C ILE A 458 -19.54 1.04 11.83
N PRO A 459 -20.58 0.18 11.95
CA PRO A 459 -21.78 0.24 11.11
C PRO A 459 -22.35 1.66 10.98
N GLU A 460 -22.07 2.29 9.84
CA GLU A 460 -22.44 3.67 9.53
C GLU A 460 -22.66 3.79 8.01
N THR A 461 -23.70 4.52 7.63
CA THR A 461 -23.97 4.90 6.23
C THR A 461 -24.00 6.43 6.15
N GLY A 462 -22.98 7.00 5.50
CA GLY A 462 -22.65 8.41 5.63
C GLY A 462 -21.82 8.65 6.89
N THR A 463 -20.54 8.94 6.70
CA THR A 463 -19.55 9.05 7.76
C THR A 463 -19.46 10.45 8.35
N SER A 464 -18.98 10.56 9.59
CA SER A 464 -18.59 11.86 10.17
C SER A 464 -17.26 12.36 9.59
N ALA A 465 -16.91 13.62 9.86
CA ALA A 465 -15.68 14.26 9.35
C ALA A 465 -14.39 13.73 10.00
N ARG A 466 -14.10 12.43 9.85
CA ARG A 466 -12.98 11.72 10.48
C ARG A 466 -12.14 10.86 9.53
N TYR A 467 -12.59 10.68 8.29
CA TYR A 467 -11.93 9.86 7.29
C TYR A 467 -10.98 10.69 6.44
N ILE A 468 -9.76 10.21 6.30
CA ILE A 468 -8.71 10.77 5.45
C ILE A 468 -8.57 9.83 4.26
N PHE A 469 -9.10 10.23 3.11
CA PHE A 469 -9.06 9.46 1.87
C PHE A 469 -7.65 9.50 1.26
N PHE A 470 -7.12 8.33 0.87
CA PHE A 470 -5.86 8.22 0.13
C PHE A 470 -6.07 7.76 -1.31
N GLY A 471 -7.00 6.82 -1.53
CA GLY A 471 -7.26 6.30 -2.86
C GLY A 471 -8.25 5.14 -2.83
N TYR A 472 -8.68 4.70 -4.02
CA TYR A 472 -9.49 3.48 -4.15
C TYR A 472 -8.61 2.24 -4.25
N THR A 473 -9.17 1.09 -3.91
CA THR A 473 -8.53 -0.22 -4.08
C THR A 473 -9.28 -1.02 -5.14
N GLU A 474 -9.41 -0.43 -6.31
CA GLU A 474 -10.01 -1.03 -7.50
C GLU A 474 -8.97 -1.07 -8.63
N PRO A 475 -8.98 -2.11 -9.48
CA PRO A 475 -8.21 -2.09 -10.72
C PRO A 475 -8.45 -0.80 -11.53
N GLY A 476 -7.39 -0.22 -12.07
CA GLY A 476 -7.39 1.02 -12.85
C GLY A 476 -7.58 2.31 -12.05
N HIS A 477 -7.58 2.25 -10.70
CA HIS A 477 -7.71 3.44 -9.84
C HIS A 477 -6.45 3.72 -9.03
N ASP A 478 -6.44 4.88 -8.37
CA ASP A 478 -5.33 5.37 -7.56
C ASP A 478 -5.13 4.50 -6.31
N GLY A 479 -4.31 3.45 -6.41
CA GLY A 479 -4.04 2.47 -5.35
C GLY A 479 -3.76 3.09 -3.98
N GLY A 480 -4.84 3.28 -3.20
CA GLY A 480 -4.81 4.05 -1.95
C GLY A 480 -3.90 3.43 -0.89
N GLU A 481 -3.86 2.10 -0.84
CA GLU A 481 -2.99 1.35 0.07
C GLU A 481 -1.52 1.63 -0.18
N SER A 482 -1.10 1.72 -1.45
CA SER A 482 0.28 2.05 -1.83
C SER A 482 0.66 3.45 -1.37
N LYS A 483 -0.26 4.42 -1.45
CA LYS A 483 -0.03 5.80 -0.98
C LYS A 483 0.16 5.85 0.55
N ILE A 484 -0.65 5.11 1.30
CA ILE A 484 -0.61 5.10 2.79
C ILE A 484 0.76 4.71 3.33
N THR A 485 1.47 3.82 2.64
CA THR A 485 2.81 3.40 3.04
C THR A 485 3.80 4.57 3.20
N ARG A 486 3.63 5.67 2.45
CA ARG A 486 4.46 6.89 2.56
C ARG A 486 4.27 7.62 3.89
N CYS A 487 3.20 7.32 4.63
CA CYS A 487 2.99 7.85 5.97
C CYS A 487 3.67 7.01 7.06
N MET A 488 3.97 5.74 6.79
CA MET A 488 4.37 4.77 7.81
C MET A 488 5.71 5.11 8.47
N GLY A 489 5.71 5.23 9.80
CA GLY A 489 6.91 5.50 10.60
C GLY A 489 7.47 6.93 10.47
N GLY A 490 6.86 7.78 9.65
CA GLY A 490 7.36 9.11 9.29
C GLY A 490 6.34 10.24 9.34
N MET A 491 5.09 9.97 9.75
CA MET A 491 4.02 10.99 9.80
C MET A 491 3.75 11.49 11.21
N ASP A 492 3.62 12.81 11.35
CA ASP A 492 3.05 13.46 12.53
C ASP A 492 1.65 14.01 12.20
N VAL A 493 0.68 13.79 13.08
CA VAL A 493 -0.73 14.20 12.90
C VAL A 493 -1.15 15.16 14.01
N GLU A 494 -1.65 16.33 13.63
CA GLU A 494 -2.13 17.35 14.57
C GLU A 494 -3.53 17.83 14.19
N VAL A 495 -4.53 17.60 15.06
CA VAL A 495 -5.85 18.22 14.90
C VAL A 495 -5.74 19.67 15.37
N THR A 496 -6.18 20.61 14.55
CA THR A 496 -6.09 22.06 14.81
C THR A 496 -7.45 22.68 15.14
N ARG A 497 -8.53 22.14 14.55
CA ARG A 497 -9.90 22.61 14.78
C ARG A 497 -10.88 21.49 14.53
N TYR A 498 -12.04 21.51 15.18
CA TYR A 498 -13.14 20.62 14.82
C TYR A 498 -14.49 21.24 15.19
N LYS A 499 -15.55 20.77 14.54
CA LYS A 499 -16.93 21.13 14.84
C LYS A 499 -17.74 19.91 15.19
N CYS A 500 -18.44 19.96 16.33
CA CYS A 500 -19.27 18.87 16.82
C CYS A 500 -20.50 19.42 17.56
N PHE A 501 -21.69 18.91 17.26
CA PHE A 501 -22.97 19.43 17.76
C PHE A 501 -23.12 20.95 17.60
N GLY A 502 -22.74 21.47 16.42
CA GLY A 502 -22.77 22.90 16.09
C GLY A 502 -21.70 23.75 16.78
N LYS A 503 -20.86 23.18 17.65
CA LYS A 503 -19.81 23.92 18.38
C LYS A 503 -18.46 23.81 17.69
N ASP A 504 -17.91 24.95 17.29
CA ASP A 504 -16.54 25.06 16.79
C ASP A 504 -15.53 25.13 17.94
N VAL A 505 -14.54 24.23 17.92
CA VAL A 505 -13.49 24.11 18.93
C VAL A 505 -12.13 24.23 18.25
N VAL A 506 -11.28 25.12 18.77
CA VAL A 506 -9.86 25.18 18.41
C VAL A 506 -9.11 24.20 19.31
N ALA A 507 -8.40 23.26 18.70
CA ALA A 507 -7.63 22.28 19.45
C ALA A 507 -6.38 22.95 20.06
N PRO A 508 -5.98 22.57 21.29
CA PRO A 508 -4.77 23.11 21.89
C PRO A 508 -3.54 22.68 21.07
N PRO A 509 -2.55 23.57 20.87
CA PRO A 509 -1.31 23.20 20.20
C PRO A 509 -0.57 22.13 21.00
N ILE A 510 0.16 21.25 20.31
CA ILE A 510 0.98 20.23 20.97
C ILE A 510 2.08 20.94 21.78
N GLU A 511 2.07 20.83 23.11
CA GLU A 511 3.24 21.17 23.93
C GLU A 511 4.37 20.21 23.53
N GLN A 512 5.36 20.70 22.77
CA GLN A 512 6.58 19.94 22.56
C GLN A 512 7.15 19.59 23.94
N PRO A 513 7.54 18.33 24.21
CA PRO A 513 8.12 17.98 25.50
C PRO A 513 9.30 18.90 25.75
N ALA A 514 9.19 19.72 26.81
CA ALA A 514 10.23 20.66 27.19
C ALA A 514 11.56 19.90 27.22
N LYS A 515 12.55 20.35 26.43
CA LYS A 515 13.93 19.87 26.53
C LYS A 515 14.27 19.91 28.02
N LYS A 516 14.33 18.75 28.68
CA LYS A 516 14.84 18.65 30.05
C LYS A 516 16.29 19.13 29.95
N ALA A 517 16.51 20.40 30.24
CA ALA A 517 17.83 20.96 30.41
C ALA A 517 18.50 20.11 31.49
N ALA A 518 19.48 19.30 31.08
CA ALA A 518 20.32 18.55 31.98
C ALA A 518 21.15 19.54 32.81
N ASN A 519 20.53 20.09 33.84
CA ASN A 519 21.18 20.98 34.77
C ASN A 519 22.02 20.11 35.72
N LYS A 520 23.20 19.68 35.25
CA LYS A 520 24.26 19.13 36.10
C LYS A 520 24.71 20.23 37.05
N LYS A 521 24.05 20.35 38.20
CA LYS A 521 24.62 21.06 39.36
C LYS A 521 25.89 20.32 39.77
N LYS A 522 27.05 20.88 39.44
CA LYS A 522 28.32 20.61 40.11
C LYS A 522 28.14 20.92 41.60
N ALA A 523 28.00 19.88 42.41
CA ALA A 523 28.21 19.98 43.85
C ALA A 523 29.72 19.82 44.12
N THR A 524 30.43 20.95 44.20
CA THR A 524 31.70 21.04 44.91
C THR A 524 31.43 21.04 46.41
N LYS A 525 31.93 20.02 47.12
CA LYS A 525 32.32 20.06 48.54
C LYS A 525 33.63 19.26 48.62
N LYS A 526 34.78 19.93 48.74
CA LYS A 526 35.43 20.33 50.00
C LYS A 526 35.53 19.19 51.00
#